data_AF-A0A6A5F769-F1
#
_entry.id   AF-A0A6A5F769-F1
#
_cell.length_a   1.000
_cell.length_b   1.000
_cell.length_c   1.000
_cell.angle_alpha   90.00
_cell.angle_beta   90.00
_cell.angle_gamma   90.00
#
_symmetry.space_group_name_H-M   'P 1'
#
loop_
_entity.id
_entity.type
_entity.pdbx_description
1 polymer ?
#
loop_
_entity_poly.entity_id
_entity_poly.type
_entity_poly.pdbx_seq_one_letter_code
_entity_poly.pdbx_strand_id
1 'polypeptide(L)'
;MNCSYNCGSDCWRVSKYPCLQVYVSVNNTGRVSRLSHNEETQDISSECFYVPRCQKDSVAMHVMIMNISEHLKVNQKVPCYYDPSEQQEMVLLTRLYDHSVVFHSLLWPSCMLMGGALIIVMVKLTQYLSRLCEELGKIKR
;
A
#
# COMPACT_ATOMS: atom_id res chain seq x y z
N MET A 1 9.80 21.35 9.20
CA MET A 1 8.95 21.23 8.00
C MET A 1 7.53 21.63 8.35
N ASN A 2 6.76 22.08 7.36
CA ASN A 2 5.36 22.50 7.53
C ASN A 2 4.45 21.46 6.91
N CYS A 3 3.28 21.25 7.49
CA CYS A 3 2.25 20.42 6.87
C CYS A 3 0.86 20.91 7.19
N SER A 4 -0.11 20.57 6.33
CA SER A 4 -1.48 21.03 6.45
C SER A 4 -2.37 19.95 7.08
N TYR A 5 -3.27 20.36 7.97
CA TYR A 5 -4.31 19.51 8.53
C TYR A 5 -5.69 20.17 8.36
N ASN A 6 -6.71 19.34 8.23
CA ASN A 6 -8.08 19.80 8.10
C ASN A 6 -8.66 20.17 9.49
N CYS A 7 -9.20 21.38 9.64
CA CYS A 7 -9.85 21.87 10.84
C CYS A 7 -11.39 21.85 10.81
N GLY A 8 -12.02 21.34 9.75
CA GLY A 8 -13.49 21.22 9.63
C GLY A 8 -13.99 21.49 8.21
N SER A 9 -15.17 22.11 8.08
CA SER A 9 -15.70 22.55 6.79
C SER A 9 -14.76 23.57 6.14
N ASP A 10 -14.07 23.16 5.07
CA ASP A 10 -13.18 23.96 4.21
C ASP A 10 -12.08 24.76 4.94
N CYS A 11 -11.55 24.21 6.03
CA CYS A 11 -10.50 24.84 6.81
C CYS A 11 -9.21 24.01 6.73
N TRP A 12 -8.14 24.61 6.20
CA TRP A 12 -6.80 24.03 6.23
C TRP A 12 -5.88 24.88 7.09
N ARG A 13 -5.24 24.27 8.08
CA ARG A 13 -4.26 24.94 8.94
C ARG A 13 -2.89 24.29 8.79
N VAL A 14 -1.86 25.13 8.89
CA VAL A 14 -0.47 24.68 8.85
C VAL A 14 0.00 24.39 10.27
N SER A 15 0.61 23.23 10.46
CA SER A 15 1.32 22.85 11.67
C SER A 15 2.79 22.56 11.34
N LYS A 16 3.65 22.66 12.35
CA LYS A 16 5.09 22.41 12.21
C LYS A 16 5.42 21.05 12.81
N TYR A 17 6.30 20.32 12.13
CA TYR A 17 6.85 19.06 12.62
C TYR A 17 8.38 19.02 12.44
N PRO A 18 9.11 18.35 13.35
CA PRO A 18 10.55 18.13 13.20
C PRO A 18 10.83 17.14 12.07
N CYS A 19 11.87 17.38 11.28
CA CYS A 19 12.32 16.42 10.25
C CYS A 19 13.36 15.49 10.87
N LEU A 20 13.11 14.18 10.84
CA LEU A 20 14.09 13.18 11.24
C LEU A 20 14.82 12.68 9.98
N GLN A 21 16.15 12.74 9.98
CA GLN A 21 16.98 12.14 8.93
C GLN A 21 17.73 10.96 9.53
N VAL A 22 17.65 9.81 8.87
CA VAL A 22 18.28 8.58 9.31
C VAL A 22 19.16 8.07 8.19
N TYR A 23 20.42 7.78 8.50
CA TYR A 23 21.39 7.22 7.56
C TYR A 23 21.76 5.82 8.03
N VAL A 24 21.78 4.87 7.09
CA VAL A 24 22.10 3.47 7.37
C VAL A 24 23.18 2.99 6.43
N SER A 25 24.08 2.14 6.92
CA SER A 25 25.05 1.43 6.10
C SER A 25 24.44 0.11 5.63
N VAL A 26 24.34 -0.08 4.32
CA VAL A 26 23.82 -1.33 3.76
C VAL A 26 24.88 -2.42 3.88
N ASN A 27 24.59 -3.51 4.59
CA ASN A 27 25.57 -4.56 4.90
C ASN A 27 26.23 -5.17 3.65
N ASN A 28 25.48 -5.29 2.55
CA ASN A 28 25.96 -5.94 1.32
C ASN A 28 26.87 -5.04 0.45
N THR A 29 26.76 -3.71 0.58
CA THR A 29 27.48 -2.75 -0.27
C THR A 29 28.38 -1.80 0.51
N GLY A 30 28.25 -1.75 1.83
CA GLY A 30 28.93 -0.78 2.70
C GLY A 30 28.54 0.68 2.46
N ARG A 31 27.61 0.94 1.53
CA ARG A 31 27.18 2.30 1.18
C ARG A 31 26.28 2.86 2.27
N VAL A 32 26.53 4.12 2.61
CA VAL A 32 25.65 4.89 3.49
C VAL A 32 24.57 5.50 2.63
N SER A 33 23.32 5.17 2.94
CA SER A 33 22.16 5.66 2.23
C SER A 33 21.14 6.20 3.23
N ARG A 34 20.37 7.19 2.80
CA ARG A 34 19.30 7.75 3.64
C ARG A 34 18.15 6.76 3.71
N LEU A 35 17.68 6.48 4.91
CA LEU A 35 16.53 5.62 5.12
C LEU A 35 15.25 6.45 4.91
N SER A 36 14.28 5.88 4.20
CA SER A 36 12.90 6.33 4.11
C SER A 36 11.98 5.29 4.75
N HIS A 37 10.91 5.72 5.42
CA HIS A 37 9.96 4.80 6.04
C HIS A 37 9.24 3.96 4.98
N ASN A 38 8.63 4.60 3.97
CA ASN A 38 7.84 4.01 2.88
C ASN A 38 8.02 4.75 1.54
N GLU A 39 7.47 4.19 0.45
CA GLU A 39 7.45 4.81 -0.88
C GLU A 39 6.62 6.12 -0.88
N GLU A 40 5.50 6.16 -0.15
CA GLU A 40 4.68 7.39 -0.02
C GLU A 40 5.45 8.55 0.62
N THR A 41 6.24 8.28 1.67
CA THR A 41 7.05 9.32 2.31
C THR A 41 8.16 9.81 1.40
N GLN A 42 8.68 8.94 0.53
CA GLN A 42 9.67 9.32 -0.46
C GLN A 42 9.10 10.30 -1.49
N ASP A 43 7.87 10.08 -1.95
CA ASP A 43 7.20 10.95 -2.93
C ASP A 43 6.76 12.29 -2.31
N ILE A 44 6.31 12.29 -1.05
CA ILE A 44 5.79 13.47 -0.35
C ILE A 44 6.91 14.36 0.23
N SER A 45 7.99 13.76 0.73
CA SER A 45 9.09 14.49 1.35
C SER A 45 10.39 13.71 1.16
N SER A 46 11.07 13.99 0.05
CA SER A 46 12.35 13.35 -0.25
C SER A 46 13.40 13.59 0.83
N GLU A 47 13.28 14.62 1.69
CA GLU A 47 14.29 14.99 2.68
C GLU A 47 14.15 14.36 4.07
N CYS A 48 12.99 13.81 4.43
CA CYS A 48 12.68 13.33 5.79
C CYS A 48 12.35 11.83 5.82
N PHE A 49 12.80 11.12 6.86
CA PHE A 49 12.54 9.69 7.04
C PHE A 49 11.05 9.36 7.20
N TYR A 50 10.31 10.19 7.97
CA TYR A 50 8.90 9.98 8.27
C TYR A 50 8.14 11.29 8.30
N VAL A 51 7.01 11.34 7.60
CA VAL A 51 6.07 12.47 7.62
C VAL A 51 4.81 12.00 8.35
N PRO A 52 4.55 12.48 9.58
CA PRO A 52 3.34 12.10 10.31
C PRO A 52 2.10 12.68 9.65
N ARG A 53 0.95 12.03 9.85
CA ARG A 53 -0.35 12.64 9.55
C ARG A 53 -0.52 13.88 10.41
N CYS A 54 -0.76 15.01 9.75
CA CYS A 54 -0.74 16.31 10.42
C CYS A 54 -1.90 16.47 11.37
N GLN A 55 -1.58 16.86 12.60
CA GLN A 55 -2.53 17.11 13.66
C GLN A 55 -2.35 18.52 14.21
N LYS A 56 -3.40 18.99 14.87
CA LYS A 56 -3.41 20.29 15.55
C LYS A 56 -2.36 20.35 16.66
N ASP A 57 -2.11 19.25 17.36
CA ASP A 57 -1.14 19.17 18.45
C ASP A 57 0.28 18.94 17.91
N SER A 58 1.05 20.02 17.81
CA SER A 58 2.45 19.97 17.39
C SER A 58 3.37 19.29 18.41
N VAL A 59 3.01 19.30 19.70
CA VAL A 59 3.80 18.67 20.75
C VAL A 59 3.66 17.16 20.65
N ALA A 60 2.44 16.64 20.46
CA ALA A 60 2.20 15.22 20.24
C ALA A 60 2.96 14.70 18.99
N MET A 61 2.97 15.47 17.90
CA MET A 61 3.74 15.11 16.70
C MET A 61 5.25 15.10 16.97
N HIS A 62 5.75 16.06 17.76
CA HIS A 62 7.15 16.10 18.15
C HIS A 62 7.55 14.88 18.99
N VAL A 63 6.75 14.54 20.00
CA VAL A 63 6.97 13.37 20.86
C VAL A 63 6.96 12.07 20.04
N MET A 64 6.04 11.91 19.09
CA MET A 64 6.00 10.74 18.21
C MET A 64 7.31 10.58 17.42
N ILE A 65 7.81 11.66 16.80
CA ILE A 65 9.05 11.60 16.01
C ILE A 65 10.26 11.31 16.89
N MET A 66 10.31 11.90 18.09
CA MET A 66 11.37 11.61 19.06
C MET A 66 11.34 10.14 19.51
N ASN A 67 10.16 9.58 19.79
CA ASN A 67 10.00 8.18 20.16
C ASN A 67 10.47 7.23 19.04
N ILE A 68 10.11 7.53 17.78
CA ILE A 68 10.60 6.78 16.61
C ILE A 68 12.14 6.83 16.54
N SER A 69 12.72 8.03 16.75
CA SER A 69 14.18 8.19 16.74
C SER A 69 14.87 7.37 17.83
N GLU A 70 14.27 7.28 19.02
CA GLU A 70 14.79 6.52 20.14
C GLU A 70 14.70 5.01 19.87
N HIS A 71 13.57 4.54 19.36
CA HIS A 71 13.40 3.16 18.93
C HIS A 71 14.41 2.73 17.86
N LEU A 72 14.72 3.61 16.90
CA LEU A 72 15.74 3.34 15.88
C LEU A 72 17.17 3.35 16.46
N LYS A 73 17.45 4.19 17.46
CA LYS A 73 18.75 4.18 18.16
C LYS A 73 18.95 2.89 18.96
N VAL A 74 17.89 2.37 19.58
CA VAL A 74 17.92 1.09 20.31
C VAL A 74 18.10 -0.07 19.33
N ASN A 75 17.40 -0.04 18.20
CA ASN A 75 17.45 -1.10 17.18
C ASN A 75 18.42 -0.74 16.06
N GLN A 76 19.71 -0.96 16.30
CA GLN A 76 20.78 -0.61 15.33
C GLN A 76 20.73 -1.40 14.01
N LYS A 77 20.06 -2.56 13.98
CA LYS A 77 19.90 -3.39 12.78
C LYS A 77 18.43 -3.49 12.44
N VAL A 78 18.05 -2.91 11.31
CA VAL A 78 16.69 -2.96 10.78
C VAL A 78 16.68 -3.66 9.41
N PRO A 79 15.68 -4.50 9.11
CA PRO A 79 15.50 -5.02 7.76
C PRO A 79 15.24 -3.84 6.83
N CYS A 80 15.90 -3.80 5.69
CA CYS A 80 15.76 -2.72 4.74
C CYS A 80 15.84 -3.24 3.30
N TYR A 81 15.13 -2.56 2.41
CA TYR A 81 15.02 -2.90 1.00
C TYR A 81 15.81 -1.88 0.19
N TYR A 82 16.72 -2.38 -0.64
CA TYR A 82 17.55 -1.61 -1.55
C TYR A 82 17.25 -2.07 -2.98
N ASP A 83 16.93 -1.13 -3.86
CA ASP A 83 16.81 -1.41 -5.30
C ASP A 83 18.17 -1.18 -5.99
N PRO A 84 18.82 -2.22 -6.54
CA PRO A 84 20.07 -2.07 -7.26
C PRO A 84 19.90 -1.45 -8.66
N SER A 85 18.67 -1.39 -9.19
CA SER A 85 18.37 -0.90 -10.54
C SER A 85 18.10 0.61 -10.56
N GLU A 86 17.70 1.19 -9.42
CA GLU A 86 17.55 2.63 -9.29
C GLU A 86 18.79 3.25 -8.65
N GLN A 87 19.30 4.27 -9.31
CA GLN A 87 20.48 5.06 -8.97
C GLN A 87 20.28 5.92 -7.68
N GLN A 88 19.37 5.53 -6.80
CA GLN A 88 18.93 6.32 -5.67
C GLN A 88 19.73 5.98 -4.41
N GLU A 89 20.27 7.01 -3.77
CA GLU A 89 20.98 6.96 -2.49
C GLU A 89 20.06 6.71 -1.29
N MET A 90 18.88 6.12 -1.52
CA MET A 90 17.81 5.97 -0.53
C MET A 90 17.40 4.51 -0.39
N VAL A 91 17.20 4.09 0.85
CA VAL A 91 16.86 2.72 1.25
C VAL A 91 15.50 2.76 1.95
N LEU A 92 14.63 1.80 1.67
CA LEU A 92 13.29 1.76 2.26
C LEU A 92 13.24 0.80 3.45
N LEU A 93 12.62 1.24 4.55
CA LEU A 93 12.41 0.41 5.73
C LEU A 93 11.28 -0.60 5.50
N THR A 94 10.15 -0.15 4.94
CA THR A 94 8.99 -1.01 4.66
C THR A 94 8.50 -0.78 3.23
N ARG A 95 8.18 -1.88 2.53
CA ARG A 95 7.55 -1.82 1.21
C ARG A 95 6.04 -1.67 1.40
N LEU A 96 5.49 -0.51 1.04
CA LEU A 96 4.06 -0.23 1.20
C LEU A 96 3.20 -1.02 0.20
N TYR A 97 3.73 -1.26 -1.00
CA TYR A 97 3.10 -2.09 -2.02
C TYR A 97 3.42 -3.56 -1.77
N ASP A 98 2.66 -4.16 -0.87
CA ASP A 98 2.72 -5.58 -0.55
C ASP A 98 2.16 -6.42 -1.72
N HIS A 99 2.64 -7.67 -1.84
CA HIS A 99 2.15 -8.69 -2.77
C HIS A 99 0.62 -8.87 -2.68
N SER A 100 0.03 -8.55 -1.53
CA SER A 100 -1.41 -8.53 -1.29
C SER A 100 -2.18 -7.65 -2.30
N VAL A 101 -1.66 -6.47 -2.65
CA VAL A 101 -2.33 -5.55 -3.60
C VAL A 101 -2.39 -6.14 -5.00
N VAL A 102 -1.30 -6.79 -5.43
CA VAL A 102 -1.23 -7.50 -6.72
C VAL A 102 -2.20 -8.67 -6.74
N PHE A 103 -2.29 -9.43 -5.64
CA PHE A 103 -3.23 -10.54 -5.52
C PHE A 103 -4.67 -10.06 -5.60
N HIS A 104 -5.05 -9.03 -4.85
CA HIS A 104 -6.40 -8.45 -4.91
C HIS A 104 -6.74 -7.88 -6.29
N SER A 105 -5.75 -7.27 -6.97
CA SER A 105 -5.92 -6.73 -8.32
C SER A 105 -6.21 -7.81 -9.37
N LEU A 106 -5.62 -9.00 -9.26
CA LEU A 106 -5.83 -10.12 -10.19
C LEU A 106 -7.01 -11.02 -9.80
N LEU A 107 -7.26 -11.15 -8.51
CA LEU A 107 -8.35 -11.96 -7.98
C LEU A 107 -9.71 -11.38 -8.38
N TRP A 108 -9.86 -10.06 -8.35
CA TRP A 108 -11.15 -9.42 -8.62
C TRP A 108 -11.63 -9.61 -10.07
N PRO A 109 -10.82 -9.33 -11.12
CA PRO A 109 -11.15 -9.69 -12.51
C PRO A 109 -11.44 -11.18 -12.69
N SER A 110 -10.66 -12.05 -12.04
CA SER A 110 -10.80 -13.50 -12.15
C SER A 110 -12.13 -13.99 -11.57
N CYS A 111 -12.51 -13.50 -10.39
CA CYS A 111 -13.80 -13.79 -9.77
C CYS A 111 -14.98 -13.27 -10.61
N MET A 112 -14.87 -12.07 -11.18
CA MET A 112 -15.89 -11.52 -12.08
C MET A 112 -16.07 -12.37 -13.35
N LEU A 113 -14.97 -12.79 -13.96
CA LEU A 113 -14.99 -13.68 -15.14
C LEU A 113 -15.60 -15.05 -14.81
N MET A 114 -15.19 -15.65 -13.70
CA MET A 114 -15.72 -16.94 -13.24
C MET A 114 -17.23 -16.85 -12.97
N GLY A 115 -17.66 -15.81 -12.25
CA GLY A 115 -19.07 -15.55 -11.99
C GLY A 115 -19.88 -15.37 -13.26
N GLY A 116 -19.38 -14.57 -14.21
CA GLY A 116 -20.02 -14.36 -15.51
C GLY A 116 -20.14 -15.65 -16.33
N ALA A 117 -19.07 -16.46 -16.39
CA ALA A 117 -19.08 -17.74 -17.09
C ALA A 117 -20.09 -18.73 -16.47
N LEU A 118 -20.15 -18.81 -15.14
CA LEU A 118 -21.11 -19.68 -14.44
C LEU A 118 -22.56 -19.31 -14.74
N ILE A 119 -22.89 -18.02 -14.81
CA ILE A 119 -24.24 -17.56 -15.17
C ILE A 119 -24.59 -18.01 -16.59
N ILE A 120 -23.69 -17.82 -17.56
CA ILE A 120 -23.90 -18.23 -18.95
C ILE A 120 -24.11 -19.74 -19.05
N VAL A 121 -23.27 -20.53 -18.37
CA VAL A 121 -23.37 -21.99 -18.33
C VAL A 121 -24.71 -22.42 -17.75
N MET A 122 -25.16 -21.84 -16.63
CA MET A 122 -26.45 -22.16 -16.02
C MET A 122 -27.64 -21.84 -16.92
N VAL A 123 -27.60 -20.70 -17.62
CA VAL A 123 -28.66 -20.34 -18.58
C VAL A 123 -28.67 -21.31 -19.77
N LYS A 124 -27.51 -21.74 -20.26
CA LYS A 124 -27.43 -22.71 -21.36
C LYS A 124 -27.87 -24.09 -20.95
N LEU A 125 -27.53 -24.53 -19.73
CA LEU A 125 -27.98 -25.81 -19.17
C LEU A 125 -29.51 -25.86 -19.03
N THR A 126 -30.11 -24.80 -18.48
CA THR A 126 -31.57 -24.73 -18.33
C THR A 126 -32.28 -24.68 -19.68
N GLN A 127 -31.77 -23.92 -20.66
CA GLN A 127 -32.30 -23.92 -22.03
C GLN A 127 -32.18 -25.29 -22.72
N TYR A 128 -31.03 -25.97 -22.56
CA TYR A 128 -30.80 -27.29 -23.13
C TYR A 128 -31.76 -28.33 -22.54
N LEU A 129 -31.91 -28.33 -21.22
CA LEU A 129 -32.84 -29.22 -20.51
C LEU A 129 -34.29 -28.98 -20.95
N SER A 130 -34.69 -27.72 -21.13
CA SER A 130 -36.05 -27.38 -21.61
C SER A 130 -36.31 -27.95 -23.00
N ARG A 131 -35.36 -27.82 -23.94
CA ARG A 131 -35.50 -28.39 -25.29
C ARG A 131 -35.55 -29.92 -25.26
N LEU A 132 -34.69 -30.55 -24.46
CA LEU A 132 -34.68 -32.00 -24.33
C LEU A 132 -36.01 -32.53 -23.78
N CYS A 133 -36.60 -31.83 -22.82
CA CYS A 133 -37.91 -32.16 -22.26
C CYS A 133 -39.03 -32.03 -23.31
N GLU A 134 -38.97 -31.00 -24.17
CA GLU A 134 -39.92 -30.79 -25.25
C GLU A 134 -39.83 -31.90 -26.33
N GLU A 135 -38.61 -32.30 -26.73
CA GLU A 135 -38.38 -33.39 -27.67
C GLU A 135 -38.88 -34.74 -27.11
N LEU A 136 -38.57 -35.05 -25.85
CA LEU A 136 -39.08 -36.26 -25.19
C LEU A 136 -40.61 -36.25 -25.07
N GLY A 137 -41.22 -35.08 -24.84
CA GLY A 137 -42.67 -34.92 -24.82
C GLY A 137 -43.32 -35.14 -26.19
N LYS A 138 -42.65 -34.72 -27.28
CA LYS A 138 -43.11 -34.97 -28.66
C LYS A 138 -42.97 -36.44 -29.05
N ILE A 139 -41.92 -37.13 -28.62
CA ILE A 139 -41.71 -38.57 -28.90
C ILE A 139 -42.73 -39.45 -28.15
N LYS A 140 -43.23 -39.00 -26.99
CA LYS A 140 -44.17 -39.76 -26.15
C LYS A 140 -45.65 -39.59 -26.56
N ARG A 141 -45.98 -38.65 -27.44
CA ARG A 141 -47.36 -38.37 -27.91
C ARG A 141 -47.61 -39.01 -29.28
#